data_AF-A0AAN4KR51-F1
#
_entry.id   AF-A0AAN4KR51-F1
#
_cell.length_a   1.000
_cell.length_b   1.000
_cell.length_c   1.000
_cell.angle_alpha   90.00
_cell.angle_beta   90.00
_cell.angle_gamma   90.00
#
_symmetry.space_group_name_H-M   'P 1'
#
loop_
_entity.id
_entity.type
_entity.pdbx_description
1 polymer ?
#
loop_
_entity_poly.entity_id
_entity_poly.type
_entity_poly.pdbx_seq_one_letter_code
_entity_poly.pdbx_strand_id
1 'polypeptide(L)' 'MGGNENVSTKEKILNTTLELIKKEGFEKVTIRKIAKLLDINIALVNYHFVSKEKLISEAIRVLLISCSRHFFYFR' A
#
# COMPACT_ATOMS: atom_id res chain seq x y z
N MET A 1 -1.48 11.46 -24.44
CA MET A 1 -2.03 12.40 -23.43
C MET A 1 -2.52 11.60 -22.26
N GLY A 2 -1.99 11.82 -21.06
CA GLY A 2 -2.44 11.16 -19.83
C GLY A 2 -1.45 11.33 -18.68
N GLY A 3 -1.49 12.52 -18.06
CA GLY A 3 -1.07 12.78 -16.68
C GLY A 3 0.39 12.50 -16.26
N ASN A 4 1.21 13.56 -16.17
CA ASN A 4 2.27 13.60 -15.18
C ASN A 4 1.61 13.70 -13.79
N GLU A 5 1.04 12.60 -13.30
CA GLU A 5 0.50 12.53 -11.95
C GLU A 5 1.67 12.33 -10.99
N ASN A 6 1.99 13.40 -10.25
CA ASN A 6 2.96 13.33 -9.16
C ASN A 6 2.35 12.45 -8.06
N VAL A 7 2.52 11.13 -8.18
CA VAL A 7 2.03 10.15 -7.20
C VAL A 7 2.53 10.56 -5.83
N SER A 8 1.60 10.84 -4.92
CA SER A 8 1.94 11.35 -3.60
C SER A 8 2.80 10.33 -2.83
N THR A 9 3.64 10.79 -1.89
CA THR A 9 4.42 9.88 -1.03
C THR A 9 3.52 8.88 -0.30
N LYS A 10 2.34 9.33 0.16
CA LYS A 10 1.32 8.47 0.77
C LYS A 10 0.90 7.33 -0.16
N GLU A 11 0.66 7.63 -1.43
CA GLU A 11 0.25 6.66 -2.43
C GLU A 11 1.39 5.71 -2.82
N LYS A 12 2.64 6.20 -2.91
CA LYS A 12 3.82 5.34 -3.09
C LYS A 12 3.98 4.34 -1.94
N ILE A 13 3.77 4.79 -0.70
CA ILE A 13 3.76 3.92 0.50
C ILE A 13 2.67 2.86 0.40
N LEU A 14 1.45 3.26 0.04
CA LEU A 14 0.32 2.34 -0.09
C LEU A 14 0.55 1.30 -1.20
N ASN A 15 0.98 1.73 -2.38
CA ASN A 15 1.25 0.85 -3.52
C ASN A 15 2.38 -0.15 -3.22
N THR A 16 3.47 0.30 -2.59
CA THR A 16 4.56 -0.60 -2.16
C THR A 16 4.07 -1.62 -1.13
N THR A 17 3.20 -1.20 -0.21
CA THR A 17 2.59 -2.08 0.79
C THR A 17 1.71 -3.14 0.12
N LEU A 18 0.87 -2.74 -0.85
CA LEU A 18 0.04 -3.67 -1.62
C LEU A 18 0.88 -4.72 -2.34
N GLU A 19 1.97 -4.30 -2.98
CA GLU A 19 2.88 -5.21 -3.68
C GLU A 19 3.57 -6.19 -2.72
N LEU A 20 3.95 -5.75 -1.51
CA LEU A 20 4.47 -6.66 -0.50
C LEU A 20 3.41 -7.66 -0.04
N ILE A 21 2.19 -7.21 0.26
CA ILE A 21 1.10 -8.11 0.68
C ILE A 21 0.85 -9.19 -0.38
N LYS A 22 0.80 -8.82 -1.67
CA LYS A 22 0.62 -9.78 -2.77
C LYS A 22 1.75 -10.80 -2.88
N LYS A 23 3.00 -10.40 -2.63
CA LYS A 23 4.20 -11.24 -2.84
C LYS A 23 4.52 -12.16 -1.67
N GLU A 24 4.29 -11.70 -0.44
CA GLU A 24 4.80 -12.38 0.77
C GLU A 24 3.79 -12.45 1.92
N GLY A 25 2.56 -11.95 1.73
CA GLY A 25 1.56 -11.86 2.77
C GLY A 25 1.78 -10.67 3.72
N PHE A 26 0.72 -10.25 4.41
CA PHE A 26 0.73 -9.04 5.24
C PHE A 26 1.60 -9.15 6.50
N GLU A 27 1.84 -10.36 7.01
CA GLU A 27 2.64 -10.58 8.22
C GLU A 27 4.10 -10.14 8.05
N LYS A 28 4.65 -10.29 6.84
CA LYS A 28 6.05 -9.98 6.51
C LYS A 28 6.29 -8.48 6.24
N VAL A 29 5.22 -7.70 6.14
CA VAL A 29 5.31 -6.26 5.90
C VAL A 29 5.76 -5.54 7.17
N THR A 30 6.76 -4.66 7.04
CA THR A 30 7.20 -3.76 8.13
C THR A 30 7.42 -2.35 7.60
N ILE A 31 7.24 -1.35 8.46
CA ILE A 31 7.49 0.06 8.13
C ILE A 31 8.93 0.25 7.62
N ARG A 32 9.90 -0.40 8.27
CA ARG A 32 11.31 -0.35 7.86
C ARG A 32 11.55 -0.92 6.46
N LYS A 33 10.87 -2.02 6.11
CA LYS A 33 10.99 -2.63 4.77
C LYS A 33 10.41 -1.70 3.69
N ILE A 34 9.26 -1.10 3.95
CA ILE A 34 8.63 -0.14 3.05
C ILE A 34 9.52 1.09 2.84
N ALA A 35 10.02 1.67 3.93
CA ALA A 35 10.93 2.81 3.91
C ALA A 35 12.20 2.50 3.11
N LYS A 36 12.78 1.31 3.30
CA LYS A 36 13.96 0.85 2.55
C LYS A 36 13.67 0.69 1.05
N LEU A 37 12.53 0.13 0.67
CA LEU A 37 12.17 -0.07 -0.73
C LEU A 37 11.90 1.24 -1.48
N LEU A 38 11.42 2.25 -0.76
CA LEU A 38 11.12 3.57 -1.30
C LEU A 38 12.29 4.56 -1.18
N ASP A 39 13.37 4.16 -0.52
CA ASP A 39 14.50 5.02 -0.16
C ASP A 39 14.07 6.31 0.57
N ILE A 40 13.18 6.15 1.58
CA ILE A 40 12.66 7.25 2.38
C ILE A 40 12.88 7.01 3.88
N ASN A 41 12.79 8.09 4.65
CA ASN A 41 12.88 8.02 6.11
C ASN A 41 11.63 7.32 6.70
N ILE A 42 11.84 6.45 7.69
CA ILE A 42 10.78 5.83 8.50
C ILE A 42 9.83 6.88 9.09
N ALA A 43 10.35 8.04 9.52
CA ALA A 43 9.56 9.16 10.03
C ALA A 43 8.56 9.69 8.99
N LEU A 44 8.92 9.69 7.71
CA LEU A 44 8.02 10.10 6.62
C LEU A 44 6.90 9.08 6.39
N VAL A 45 7.19 7.79 6.57
CA VAL A 45 6.15 6.76 6.55
C VAL A 45 5.19 6.94 7.72
N ASN A 46 5.71 7.14 8.93
CA ASN A 46 4.91 7.34 10.13
C ASN A 46 4.08 8.64 10.10
N TYR A 47 4.58 9.69 9.44
CA TYR A 47 3.82 10.91 9.18
C TYR A 47 2.54 10.63 8.38
N HIS A 48 2.62 9.78 7.36
CA HIS A 48 1.45 9.41 6.54
C HIS A 48 0.59 8.33 7.18
N PHE A 49 1.19 7.40 7.92
CA PHE A 49 0.53 6.25 8.52
C PHE A 49 0.97 6.09 9.97
N VAL A 50 0.11 6.55 10.88
CA VAL A 50 0.35 6.59 12.33
C VAL A 50 0.77 5.24 12.92
N SER A 51 0.32 4.12 12.33
CA SER A 51 0.74 2.78 12.75
C SER A 51 0.82 1.80 11.57
N LYS A 52 1.55 0.69 11.78
CA LYS A 52 1.62 -0.42 10.82
C LYS A 52 0.22 -0.99 10.56
N GLU A 53 -0.57 -1.18 11.60
CA GLU A 53 -1.91 -1.76 11.53
C GLU A 53 -2.83 -0.89 10.67
N LYS A 54 -2.74 0.43 10.80
CA LYS A 54 -3.52 1.37 9.98
C LYS A 54 -3.14 1.28 8.50
N LEU A 55 -1.84 1.23 8.19
CA LEU A 55 -1.36 1.05 6.81
C LEU A 55 -1.81 -0.29 6.21
N ILE A 56 -1.67 -1.37 6.97
CA ILE A 56 -2.09 -2.70 6.54
C ILE A 56 -3.61 -2.76 6.35
N SER A 57 -4.40 -2.17 7.25
CA SER A 57 -5.86 -2.14 7.13
C SER A 57 -6.30 -1.38 5.88
N GLU A 58 -5.70 -0.23 5.58
CA GLU A 58 -5.98 0.52 4.34
C GLU A 58 -5.60 -0.30 3.09
N ALA A 59 -4.43 -0.94 3.08
CA ALA A 59 -4.00 -1.79 1.97
C ALA A 59 -4.94 -3.00 1.76
N ILE A 60 -5.35 -3.69 2.82
CA ILE A 60 -6.30 -4.81 2.74
C ILE A 60 -7.65 -4.34 2.22
N ARG A 61 -8.14 -3.18 2.69
CA ARG A 61 -9.41 -2.61 2.20
C ARG A 61 -9.37 -2.38 0.69
N VAL A 62 -8.26 -1.84 0.17
CA VAL A 62 -8.07 -1.65 -1.28
C VAL A 62 -8.09 -2.99 -2.01
N LEU A 63 -7.35 -4.00 -1.53
CA LEU A 63 -7.36 -5.34 -2.13
C LEU A 63 -8.76 -5.96 -2.19
N LEU A 64 -9.53 -5.86 -1.11
CA LEU A 64 -10.91 -6.39 -1.05
C LEU A 64 -11.84 -5.69 -2.05
N ILE A 65 -11.77 -4.36 -2.14
CA ILE A 65 -12.59 -3.59 -3.10
C ILE A 65 -12.24 -3.96 -4.54
N SER A 66 -10.94 -4.10 -4.84
CA SER A 66 -10.47 -4.54 -6.15
C SER A 66 -10.91 -5.96 -6.50
N CYS A 67 -11.01 -6.86 -5.50
CA CYS A 67 -11.47 -8.23 -5.70
C CYS A 67 -12.99 -8.33 -5.95
N SER A 68 -13.80 -7.60 -5.18
CA SER A 68 -15.27 -7.64 -5.29
C SER A 68 -15.77 -7.17 -6.67
N ARG A 69 -15.03 -6.27 -7.33
CA ARG A 69 -15.35 -5.81 -8.69
C ARG A 69 -15.15 -6.90 -9.74
N HIS A 70 -14.30 -7.89 -9.52
CA HIS A 70 -14.11 -9.00 -10.45
C HIS A 70 -15.18 -10.09 -10.25
N PHE A 71 -15.53 -10.39 -8.99
CA PHE A 71 -16.48 -11.46 -8.66
C PHE A 71 -17.92 -11.14 -9.09
N PHE A 72 -18.29 -9.86 -9.16
CA PHE A 72 -19.63 -9.44 -9.60
C PHE A 72 -19.83 -9.45 -11.12
N TYR A 73 -18.77 -9.49 -11.94
CA TYR A 73 -18.88 -9.56 -13.41
C TYR A 73 -19.01 -11.00 -13.94
N PHE A 74 -18.86 -12.01 -13.07
CA PHE A 74 -18.96 -13.41 -13.44
C PHE A 74 -20.29 -14.07 -12.97
N ARG A 75 -21.30 -13.26 -12.64
CA ARG A 75 -22.67 -13.73 -12.39
C ARG A 75 -23.67 -13.01 -13.28
#